data_AF-A0A6I5A498-F1
#
_entry.id   AF-A0A6I5A498-F1
#
_cell.length_a   1.000
_cell.length_b   1.000
_cell.length_c   1.000
_cell.angle_alpha   90.00
_cell.angle_beta   90.00
_cell.angle_gamma   90.00
#
_symmetry.space_group_name_H-M   'P 1'
#
loop_
_entity.id
_entity.type
_entity.pdbx_description
1 polymer ?
#
loop_
_entity_poly.entity_id
_entity_poly.type
_entity_poly.pdbx_seq_one_letter_code
_entity_poly.pdbx_strand_id
1 'polypeptide(L)'
;MIYQLKIKLEGEETSVWRRVEIPSNFTFQNLHNVIQSCFNWLDSHIHMFTILQNNEVPVKIGMSPGEDLFTVDYFEANERIDAWLTSPGETCTYQYDFGDDWVHTIELEETLELQPNMIYPRCTRVKGTAPEEDGRLTWEGSESIKDEKAYVDAINSKLLATFHEKEKSQEDINEELYENIVELKQRKPWKKISDHQVIAIENPSEWQEDFGQFSFCSILGKSGQEFGVAIYFGAQGLREMDKILKGQFEEEDTYEMQNLLVTFVDKEELTKRDYEEIKEQQLTFRGENQWPQLRSFLPTYHPWYVDEKEKKHVNYILSVLLELLRSDIDEKEIATKPPEYFAILEATGGFEVSTLIAHVEDVKYDHTLYLAQEEIEPLKFQKRLDEPMRLDQFFLPDPVQEENGVRPYYVEVTVFFAPEQQQMLDAQVHPALPPSHIQQFIKDQFMSLGVPNEVQVANKALYEMIKPLLEALGISHSYLSEDETMNVIKSEMKNQHYS
;
A
#
# COMPACT_ATOMS: atom_id res chain seq x y z
N MET A 1 -29.35 9.73 21.17
CA MET A 1 -30.09 8.74 22.00
C MET A 1 -29.45 7.38 21.75
N ILE A 2 -29.81 6.36 22.51
CA ILE A 2 -29.34 4.99 22.28
C ILE A 2 -30.52 4.17 21.80
N TYR A 3 -30.32 3.40 20.73
CA TYR A 3 -31.31 2.44 20.23
C TYR A 3 -30.96 1.06 20.76
N GLN A 4 -31.91 0.42 21.43
CA GLN A 4 -31.84 -1.00 21.75
C GLN A 4 -32.46 -1.79 20.61
N LEU A 5 -31.63 -2.50 19.86
CA LEU A 5 -32.04 -3.33 18.75
C LEU A 5 -31.98 -4.80 19.15
N LYS A 6 -32.93 -5.57 18.64
CA LYS A 6 -32.84 -7.03 18.61
C LYS A 6 -32.60 -7.49 17.19
N ILE A 7 -31.47 -8.14 16.98
CA ILE A 7 -31.05 -8.69 15.68
C ILE A 7 -31.23 -10.20 15.76
N LYS A 8 -32.19 -10.74 15.01
CA LYS A 8 -32.53 -12.16 14.99
C LYS A 8 -32.19 -12.75 13.63
N LEU A 9 -31.39 -13.81 13.62
CA LEU A 9 -31.18 -14.62 12.42
C LEU A 9 -32.45 -15.44 12.15
N GLU A 10 -32.90 -15.46 10.91
CA GLU A 10 -34.08 -16.19 10.47
C GLU A 10 -33.73 -17.61 9.98
N GLY A 11 -34.69 -18.52 10.12
CA GLY A 11 -34.57 -19.92 9.70
C GLY A 11 -35.38 -20.86 10.62
N GLU A 12 -35.90 -21.96 10.08
CA GLU A 12 -36.90 -22.81 10.74
C GLU A 12 -36.40 -23.46 12.06
N GLU A 13 -35.10 -23.70 12.20
CA GLU A 13 -34.48 -24.33 13.38
C GLU A 13 -33.71 -23.34 14.28
N THR A 14 -33.86 -22.04 14.05
CA THR A 14 -32.92 -21.03 14.54
C THR A 14 -33.49 -20.30 15.75
N SER A 15 -32.72 -20.31 16.85
CA SER A 15 -33.03 -19.50 18.04
C SER A 15 -31.96 -18.43 18.30
N VAL A 16 -31.25 -18.04 17.25
CA VAL A 16 -30.09 -17.13 17.31
C VAL A 16 -30.56 -15.69 17.27
N TRP A 17 -30.23 -14.92 18.32
CA TRP A 17 -30.40 -13.48 18.31
C TRP A 17 -29.39 -12.78 19.22
N ARG A 18 -29.24 -11.49 18.99
CA ARG A 18 -28.37 -10.57 19.73
C ARG A 18 -29.21 -9.34 20.10
N ARG A 19 -29.11 -8.89 21.35
CA ARG A 19 -29.64 -7.59 21.76
C ARG A 19 -28.47 -6.62 21.90
N VAL A 20 -28.53 -5.54 21.16
CA VAL A 20 -27.45 -4.56 21.05
C VAL A 20 -27.97 -3.16 21.34
N GLU A 21 -27.14 -2.35 21.95
CA GLU A 21 -27.38 -0.93 22.17
C GLU A 21 -26.39 -0.13 21.33
N ILE A 22 -26.90 0.74 20.46
CA ILE A 22 -26.09 1.53 19.52
C ILE A 22 -26.47 3.03 19.60
N PRO A 23 -25.57 3.96 19.23
CA PRO A 23 -25.96 5.35 19.02
C PRO A 23 -27.01 5.47 17.91
N SER A 24 -28.10 6.21 18.16
CA SER A 24 -29.22 6.33 17.21
C SER A 24 -28.80 6.92 15.86
N ASN A 25 -27.74 7.73 15.86
CA ASN A 25 -27.18 8.39 14.68
C ASN A 25 -26.19 7.51 13.88
N PHE A 26 -26.03 6.23 14.23
CA PHE A 26 -25.26 5.29 13.41
C PHE A 26 -25.86 5.19 12.01
N THR A 27 -24.99 5.01 11.02
CA THR A 27 -25.39 4.72 9.64
C THR A 27 -25.71 3.24 9.47
N PHE A 28 -26.33 2.85 8.36
CA PHE A 28 -26.52 1.44 8.02
C PHE A 28 -25.19 0.71 7.84
N GLN A 29 -24.14 1.38 7.38
CA GLN A 29 -22.78 0.84 7.36
C GLN A 29 -22.26 0.53 8.79
N ASN A 30 -22.48 1.44 9.75
CA ASN A 30 -22.11 1.15 11.13
C ASN A 30 -22.93 -0.01 11.71
N LEU A 31 -24.21 -0.11 11.37
CA LEU A 31 -25.06 -1.23 11.78
C LEU A 31 -24.57 -2.56 11.21
N HIS A 32 -24.16 -2.57 9.95
CA HIS A 32 -23.54 -3.72 9.31
C HIS A 32 -22.31 -4.20 10.10
N ASN A 33 -21.37 -3.30 10.43
CA ASN A 33 -20.19 -3.63 11.25
C ASN A 33 -20.57 -4.17 12.65
N VAL A 34 -21.65 -3.65 13.26
CA VAL A 34 -22.19 -4.19 14.52
C VAL A 34 -22.68 -5.63 14.35
N ILE A 35 -23.42 -5.92 13.28
CA ILE A 35 -23.95 -7.27 13.00
C ILE A 35 -22.79 -8.25 12.77
N GLN A 36 -21.83 -7.90 11.91
CA GLN A 36 -20.62 -8.70 11.65
C GLN A 36 -19.87 -9.04 12.95
N SER A 37 -19.72 -8.06 13.83
CA SER A 37 -19.09 -8.26 15.15
C SER A 37 -19.91 -9.17 16.07
N CYS A 38 -21.23 -9.03 16.09
CA CYS A 38 -22.10 -9.78 17.00
C CYS A 38 -22.36 -11.24 16.58
N PHE A 39 -22.29 -11.52 15.29
CA PHE A 39 -22.45 -12.87 14.72
C PHE A 39 -21.11 -13.54 14.44
N ASN A 40 -20.00 -12.82 14.64
CA ASN A 40 -18.64 -13.27 14.41
C ASN A 40 -18.36 -13.68 12.96
N TRP A 41 -18.86 -12.86 12.04
CA TRP A 41 -18.62 -12.96 10.60
C TRP A 41 -17.50 -12.04 10.14
N LEU A 42 -17.08 -12.25 8.89
CA LEU A 42 -15.84 -11.73 8.30
C LEU A 42 -16.04 -10.65 7.25
N ASP A 43 -17.27 -10.20 7.01
CA ASP A 43 -17.60 -9.20 5.99
C ASP A 43 -17.04 -9.54 4.59
N SER A 44 -17.09 -10.83 4.24
CA SER A 44 -16.52 -11.36 2.99
C SER A 44 -17.50 -11.35 1.83
N HIS A 45 -18.77 -11.03 2.08
CA HIS A 45 -19.85 -11.11 1.11
C HIS A 45 -20.70 -9.85 1.05
N ILE A 46 -21.37 -9.66 -0.08
CA ILE A 46 -22.31 -8.56 -0.27
C ILE A 46 -23.50 -8.64 0.68
N HIS A 47 -23.99 -7.48 1.10
CA HIS A 47 -25.19 -7.35 1.93
C HIS A 47 -26.11 -6.23 1.50
N MET A 48 -27.32 -6.29 2.05
CA MET A 48 -28.33 -5.27 1.84
C MET A 48 -29.31 -5.22 3.01
N PHE A 49 -29.76 -4.01 3.34
CA PHE A 49 -30.89 -3.77 4.22
C PHE A 49 -32.16 -3.53 3.40
N THR A 50 -33.29 -4.06 3.84
CA THR A 50 -34.61 -3.79 3.27
C THR A 50 -35.56 -3.27 4.34
N ILE A 51 -36.22 -2.15 4.07
CA ILE A 51 -37.16 -1.48 4.98
C ILE A 51 -38.49 -1.30 4.27
N LEU A 52 -39.60 -1.62 4.92
CA LEU A 52 -40.93 -1.38 4.36
C LEU A 52 -41.40 0.04 4.71
N GLN A 53 -41.32 0.97 3.76
CA GLN A 53 -41.94 2.28 3.95
C GLN A 53 -43.46 2.16 3.78
N ASN A 54 -44.21 2.72 4.74
CA ASN A 54 -45.68 2.68 4.80
C ASN A 54 -46.28 1.25 4.66
N ASN A 55 -45.52 0.21 5.02
CA ASN A 55 -45.88 -1.20 4.88
C ASN A 55 -46.20 -1.70 3.46
N GLU A 56 -45.81 -0.97 2.41
CA GLU A 56 -46.19 -1.33 1.03
C GLU A 56 -45.03 -1.34 0.02
N VAL A 57 -44.00 -0.48 0.18
CA VAL A 57 -42.87 -0.40 -0.76
C VAL A 57 -41.56 -0.74 -0.06
N PRO A 58 -40.85 -1.81 -0.47
CA PRO A 58 -39.53 -2.13 0.07
C PRO A 58 -38.50 -1.14 -0.47
N VAL A 59 -37.78 -0.50 0.45
CA VAL A 59 -36.63 0.34 0.16
C VAL A 59 -35.36 -0.42 0.51
N LYS A 60 -34.40 -0.41 -0.40
CA LYS A 60 -33.12 -1.12 -0.31
C LYS A 60 -31.98 -0.17 0.00
N ILE A 61 -31.18 -0.49 1.01
CA ILE A 61 -30.01 0.29 1.43
C ILE A 61 -28.79 -0.64 1.40
N GLY A 62 -27.69 -0.28 0.73
CA GLY A 62 -26.49 -1.12 0.64
C GLY A 62 -25.25 -0.42 0.10
N MET A 63 -24.22 -1.18 -0.31
CA MET A 63 -22.83 -0.72 -0.50
C MET A 63 -22.55 0.17 -1.74
N SER A 64 -23.41 0.20 -2.76
CA SER A 64 -23.21 1.12 -3.91
C SER A 64 -24.48 1.27 -4.76
N PRO A 65 -24.97 2.49 -5.03
CA PRO A 65 -26.04 2.72 -6.00
C PRO A 65 -25.49 2.66 -7.44
N GLY A 66 -25.94 1.69 -8.25
CA GLY A 66 -25.52 1.50 -9.65
C GLY A 66 -26.54 0.72 -10.50
N GLU A 67 -26.35 0.62 -11.84
CA GLU A 67 -27.31 0.03 -12.81
C GLU A 67 -27.24 -1.52 -12.95
N ASP A 68 -26.80 -2.24 -11.92
CA ASP A 68 -26.67 -3.70 -11.96
C ASP A 68 -27.85 -4.45 -11.29
N LEU A 69 -27.84 -5.79 -11.41
CA LEU A 69 -28.86 -6.74 -10.91
C LEU A 69 -29.14 -6.66 -9.39
N PHE A 70 -28.31 -5.92 -8.63
CA PHE A 70 -28.41 -5.71 -7.17
C PHE A 70 -28.59 -4.23 -6.82
N THR A 71 -29.38 -3.53 -7.63
CA THR A 71 -29.75 -2.11 -7.47
C THR A 71 -30.28 -1.85 -6.04
N VAL A 72 -29.59 -0.96 -5.32
CA VAL A 72 -30.05 -0.39 -4.04
C VAL A 72 -30.57 1.03 -4.27
N ASP A 73 -31.54 1.45 -3.45
CA ASP A 73 -32.14 2.79 -3.55
C ASP A 73 -31.27 3.86 -2.87
N TYR A 74 -30.57 3.48 -1.79
CA TYR A 74 -29.71 4.39 -1.02
C TYR A 74 -28.37 3.75 -0.64
N PHE A 75 -27.34 4.59 -0.50
CA PHE A 75 -26.01 4.18 -0.07
C PHE A 75 -25.91 4.14 1.46
N GLU A 76 -25.56 2.99 2.02
CA GLU A 76 -25.62 2.72 3.47
C GLU A 76 -24.75 3.62 4.35
N ALA A 77 -23.64 4.16 3.81
CA ALA A 77 -22.76 5.06 4.54
C ALA A 77 -23.41 6.44 4.77
N ASN A 78 -24.44 6.80 3.99
CA ASN A 78 -25.11 8.10 4.07
C ASN A 78 -26.43 8.04 4.85
N GLU A 79 -26.99 6.84 5.05
CA GLU A 79 -28.30 6.66 5.65
C GLU A 79 -28.19 6.36 7.14
N ARG A 80 -28.74 7.23 7.98
CA ARG A 80 -28.78 7.06 9.44
C ARG A 80 -29.96 6.23 9.88
N ILE A 81 -29.75 5.29 10.80
CA ILE A 81 -30.80 4.38 11.29
C ILE A 81 -32.00 5.16 11.85
N ASP A 82 -31.78 6.24 12.60
CA ASP A 82 -32.85 7.06 13.18
C ASP A 82 -33.66 7.89 12.17
N ALA A 83 -33.27 7.92 10.89
CA ALA A 83 -34.11 8.44 9.82
C ALA A 83 -35.13 7.41 9.32
N TRP A 84 -34.93 6.12 9.60
CA TRP A 84 -35.71 5.01 9.06
C TRP A 84 -36.46 4.22 10.12
N LEU A 85 -35.83 3.95 11.27
CA LEU A 85 -36.44 3.34 12.45
C LEU A 85 -36.66 4.44 13.49
N THR A 86 -37.87 4.98 13.53
CA THR A 86 -38.26 6.14 14.32
C THR A 86 -38.94 5.76 15.63
N SER A 87 -39.62 4.61 15.67
CA SER A 87 -40.47 4.20 16.80
C SER A 87 -40.25 2.73 17.19
N PRO A 88 -40.31 2.39 18.49
CA PRO A 88 -40.26 1.00 18.93
C PRO A 88 -41.30 0.11 18.25
N GLY A 89 -40.88 -1.09 17.85
CA GLY A 89 -41.67 -2.06 17.08
C GLY A 89 -41.48 -1.99 15.57
N GLU A 90 -40.81 -0.95 15.05
CA GLU A 90 -40.41 -0.89 13.64
C GLU A 90 -39.26 -1.87 13.35
N THR A 91 -39.28 -2.45 12.16
CA THR A 91 -38.33 -3.49 11.75
C THR A 91 -37.70 -3.21 10.40
N CYS A 92 -36.50 -3.75 10.20
CA CYS A 92 -35.89 -3.92 8.89
C CYS A 92 -35.27 -5.31 8.75
N THR A 93 -34.98 -5.71 7.52
CA THR A 93 -34.31 -6.96 7.20
C THR A 93 -32.88 -6.68 6.77
N TYR A 94 -31.93 -7.47 7.25
CA TYR A 94 -30.54 -7.46 6.78
C TYR A 94 -30.22 -8.81 6.15
N GLN A 95 -29.88 -8.81 4.87
CA GLN A 95 -29.48 -9.99 4.11
C GLN A 95 -27.98 -9.93 3.87
N TYR A 96 -27.27 -10.98 4.27
CA TYR A 96 -25.82 -11.13 4.11
C TYR A 96 -25.53 -12.41 3.36
N ASP A 97 -24.57 -12.35 2.43
CA ASP A 97 -24.21 -13.44 1.53
C ASP A 97 -25.41 -13.86 0.66
N PHE A 98 -25.46 -13.43 -0.59
CA PHE A 98 -26.57 -13.78 -1.49
C PHE A 98 -26.49 -15.22 -2.02
N GLY A 99 -25.39 -15.94 -1.77
CA GLY A 99 -25.29 -17.37 -1.96
C GLY A 99 -25.91 -18.14 -0.79
N ASP A 100 -25.42 -17.90 0.42
CA ASP A 100 -25.91 -18.58 1.63
C ASP A 100 -27.19 -17.97 2.24
N ASP A 101 -27.63 -16.82 1.73
CA ASP A 101 -28.90 -16.16 2.04
C ASP A 101 -29.18 -16.04 3.54
N TRP A 102 -28.21 -15.50 4.30
CA TRP A 102 -28.36 -15.28 5.73
C TRP A 102 -29.21 -14.04 6.00
N VAL A 103 -30.46 -14.26 6.40
CA VAL A 103 -31.44 -13.19 6.62
C VAL A 103 -31.62 -12.91 8.11
N HIS A 104 -31.57 -11.64 8.49
CA HIS A 104 -31.84 -11.16 9.85
C HIS A 104 -33.03 -10.23 9.88
N THR A 105 -33.88 -10.41 10.88
CA THR A 105 -34.84 -9.38 11.29
C THR A 105 -34.22 -8.51 12.37
N ILE A 106 -34.20 -7.20 12.15
CA ILE A 106 -33.74 -6.20 13.09
C ILE A 106 -34.97 -5.43 13.59
N GLU A 107 -35.20 -5.42 14.89
CA GLU A 107 -36.31 -4.73 15.53
C GLU A 107 -35.79 -3.65 16.48
N LEU A 108 -36.33 -2.43 16.37
CA LEU A 108 -36.13 -1.39 17.38
C LEU A 108 -37.02 -1.71 18.60
N GLU A 109 -36.44 -2.22 19.68
CA GLU A 109 -37.21 -2.59 20.88
C GLU A 109 -37.46 -1.39 21.81
N GLU A 110 -36.46 -0.50 21.96
CA GLU A 110 -36.53 0.61 22.90
C GLU A 110 -35.58 1.77 22.51
N THR A 111 -35.97 3.00 22.84
CA THR A 111 -35.12 4.19 22.76
C THR A 111 -34.71 4.62 24.17
N LEU A 112 -33.42 4.59 24.44
CA LEU A 112 -32.81 4.83 25.74
C LEU A 112 -32.05 6.16 25.77
N GLU A 113 -31.89 6.72 26.97
CA GLU A 113 -30.99 7.85 27.19
C GLU A 113 -29.52 7.40 27.21
N LEU A 114 -28.64 8.27 26.71
CA LEU A 114 -27.20 8.05 26.77
C LEU A 114 -26.76 8.00 28.24
N GLN A 115 -26.13 6.90 28.65
CA GLN A 115 -25.62 6.76 30.02
C GLN A 115 -24.18 7.26 30.13
N PRO A 116 -23.86 8.14 31.10
CA PRO A 116 -22.48 8.54 31.36
C PRO A 116 -21.60 7.33 31.70
N ASN A 117 -20.37 7.31 31.16
CA ASN A 117 -19.38 6.24 31.35
C ASN A 117 -19.77 4.86 30.77
N MET A 118 -20.73 4.81 29.84
CA MET A 118 -21.04 3.61 29.08
C MET A 118 -20.45 3.71 27.66
N ILE A 119 -19.89 2.60 27.17
CA ILE A 119 -19.31 2.49 25.82
C ILE A 119 -20.35 1.86 24.89
N TYR A 120 -20.51 2.43 23.69
CA TYR A 120 -21.44 2.00 22.66
C TYR A 120 -20.75 1.93 21.29
N PRO A 121 -20.99 0.93 20.43
CA PRO A 121 -22.04 -0.07 20.56
C PRO A 121 -21.69 -1.15 21.59
N ARG A 122 -22.71 -1.78 22.16
CA ARG A 122 -22.54 -2.91 23.08
C ARG A 122 -23.63 -3.95 22.91
N CYS A 123 -23.29 -5.21 23.04
CA CYS A 123 -24.22 -6.31 23.20
C CYS A 123 -24.61 -6.46 24.67
N THR A 124 -25.91 -6.59 24.95
CA THR A 124 -26.43 -6.74 26.32
C THR A 124 -26.97 -8.13 26.61
N ARG A 125 -27.42 -8.87 25.57
CA ARG A 125 -27.90 -10.26 25.69
C ARG A 125 -27.72 -11.04 24.40
N VAL A 126 -27.60 -12.35 24.53
CA VAL A 126 -27.46 -13.27 23.41
C VAL A 126 -28.29 -14.53 23.59
N LYS A 127 -28.65 -15.16 22.47
CA LYS A 127 -29.18 -16.53 22.45
C LYS A 127 -28.67 -17.23 21.20
N GLY A 128 -28.33 -18.51 21.34
CA GLY A 128 -27.88 -19.35 20.23
C GLY A 128 -26.47 -19.01 19.72
N THR A 129 -25.66 -20.01 19.45
CA THR A 129 -24.43 -19.82 18.65
C THR A 129 -24.80 -19.41 17.22
N ALA A 130 -24.07 -18.45 16.66
CA ALA A 130 -24.21 -18.08 15.26
C ALA A 130 -23.55 -19.15 14.36
N PRO A 131 -24.04 -19.35 13.12
CA PRO A 131 -23.33 -20.17 12.14
C PRO A 131 -21.99 -19.54 11.78
N GLU A 132 -21.04 -20.35 11.36
CA GLU A 132 -19.76 -19.89 10.82
C GLU A 132 -19.96 -19.26 9.43
N GLU A 133 -18.98 -18.45 9.02
CA GLU A 133 -18.88 -17.93 7.64
C GLU A 133 -18.92 -19.10 6.63
N ASP A 134 -19.64 -18.95 5.51
CA ASP A 134 -19.85 -20.01 4.48
C ASP A 134 -20.43 -21.34 5.03
N GLY A 135 -20.99 -21.30 6.24
CA GLY A 135 -21.37 -22.49 6.99
C GLY A 135 -22.71 -23.10 6.60
N ARG A 136 -23.44 -22.60 5.58
CA ARG A 136 -24.84 -23.01 5.39
C ARG A 136 -25.02 -24.50 5.17
N LEU A 137 -24.09 -25.14 4.46
CA LEU A 137 -24.15 -26.58 4.18
C LEU A 137 -23.75 -27.45 5.38
N THR A 138 -23.00 -26.91 6.33
CA THR A 138 -22.48 -27.62 7.50
C THR A 138 -23.24 -27.27 8.78
N TRP A 139 -24.17 -26.32 8.72
CA TRP A 139 -24.89 -25.84 9.87
C TRP A 139 -26.03 -26.77 10.29
N GLU A 140 -25.87 -27.40 11.45
CA GLU A 140 -26.86 -28.29 12.05
C GLU A 140 -27.82 -27.57 13.02
N GLY A 141 -27.86 -26.23 12.97
CA GLY A 141 -28.68 -25.39 13.84
C GLY A 141 -27.91 -24.81 15.04
N SER A 142 -28.61 -23.97 15.82
CA SER A 142 -27.97 -23.22 16.91
C SER A 142 -27.80 -24.04 18.18
N GLU A 143 -26.62 -24.00 18.80
CA GLU A 143 -26.39 -24.57 20.12
C GLU A 143 -26.76 -23.61 21.26
N SER A 144 -27.05 -24.15 22.45
CA SER A 144 -27.24 -23.35 23.66
C SER A 144 -25.92 -22.77 24.16
N ILE A 145 -25.88 -21.47 24.40
CA ILE A 145 -24.73 -20.79 25.00
C ILE A 145 -24.64 -21.19 26.49
N LYS A 146 -23.51 -21.79 26.88
CA LYS A 146 -23.28 -22.29 28.25
C LYS A 146 -22.98 -21.17 29.26
N ASP A 147 -22.27 -20.13 28.82
CA ASP A 147 -21.94 -18.95 29.60
C ASP A 147 -22.30 -17.70 28.79
N GLU A 148 -23.50 -17.17 29.02
CA GLU A 148 -24.01 -15.98 28.33
C GLU A 148 -23.12 -14.76 28.59
N LYS A 149 -22.58 -14.62 29.80
CA LYS A 149 -21.76 -13.48 30.17
C LYS A 149 -20.45 -13.50 29.40
N ALA A 150 -19.73 -14.62 29.40
CA ALA A 150 -18.48 -14.73 28.65
C ALA A 150 -18.68 -14.50 27.14
N TYR A 151 -19.81 -14.95 26.59
CA TYR A 151 -20.14 -14.74 25.18
C TYR A 151 -20.44 -13.27 24.87
N VAL A 152 -21.19 -12.59 25.74
CA VAL A 152 -21.43 -11.14 25.67
C VAL A 152 -20.12 -10.36 25.81
N ASP A 153 -19.24 -10.73 26.73
CA ASP A 153 -17.95 -10.09 26.96
C ASP A 153 -17.03 -10.24 25.72
N ALA A 154 -17.05 -11.40 25.05
CA ALA A 154 -16.33 -11.62 23.79
C ALA A 154 -16.84 -10.72 22.65
N ILE A 155 -18.17 -10.64 22.46
CA ILE A 155 -18.77 -9.74 21.47
C ILE A 155 -18.41 -8.28 21.78
N ASN A 156 -18.53 -7.87 23.05
CA ASN A 156 -18.21 -6.50 23.45
C ASN A 156 -16.74 -6.16 23.27
N SER A 157 -15.84 -7.13 23.41
CA SER A 157 -14.41 -6.94 23.10
C SER A 157 -14.20 -6.69 21.60
N LYS A 158 -14.89 -7.44 20.74
CA LYS A 158 -14.86 -7.23 19.28
C LYS A 158 -15.47 -5.88 18.90
N LEU A 159 -16.63 -5.53 19.45
CA LEU A 159 -17.26 -4.21 19.25
C LEU A 159 -16.37 -3.05 19.74
N LEU A 160 -15.64 -3.24 20.85
CA LEU A 160 -14.70 -2.26 21.34
C LEU A 160 -13.54 -2.07 20.37
N ALA A 161 -12.97 -3.15 19.83
CA ALA A 161 -11.93 -3.06 18.81
C ALA A 161 -12.44 -2.35 17.54
N THR A 162 -13.61 -2.75 17.02
CA THR A 162 -14.18 -2.20 15.78
C THR A 162 -14.56 -0.72 15.87
N PHE A 163 -15.02 -0.23 17.02
CA PHE A 163 -15.59 1.13 17.15
C PHE A 163 -14.83 2.06 18.10
N HIS A 164 -13.92 1.52 18.91
CA HIS A 164 -13.20 2.25 19.96
C HIS A 164 -11.73 1.84 20.07
N GLU A 165 -11.17 1.18 19.05
CA GLU A 165 -9.74 1.38 18.82
C GLU A 165 -9.53 2.89 18.76
N LYS A 166 -8.94 3.43 19.82
CA LYS A 166 -8.37 4.77 19.74
C LYS A 166 -7.50 4.71 18.50
N GLU A 167 -7.70 5.62 17.55
CA GLU A 167 -6.58 5.99 16.69
C GLU A 167 -5.42 6.22 17.64
N LYS A 168 -4.45 5.29 17.66
CA LYS A 168 -3.27 5.40 18.50
C LYS A 168 -2.73 6.80 18.23
N SER A 169 -2.47 7.58 19.29
CA SER A 169 -1.91 8.90 19.07
C SER A 169 -0.58 8.73 18.34
N GLN A 170 -0.14 9.75 17.61
CA GLN A 170 1.14 9.65 16.91
C GLN A 170 2.31 9.38 17.88
N GLU A 171 2.17 9.83 19.12
CA GLU A 171 3.12 9.55 20.20
C GLU A 171 3.11 8.05 20.57
N ASP A 172 1.93 7.44 20.73
CA ASP A 172 1.80 6.01 21.03
C ASP A 172 2.36 5.12 19.90
N ILE A 173 2.16 5.50 18.63
CA ILE A 173 2.69 4.77 17.47
C ILE A 173 4.21 4.85 17.42
N ASN A 174 4.76 6.04 17.67
CA ASN A 174 6.20 6.23 17.67
C ASN A 174 6.84 5.45 18.84
N GLU A 175 6.26 5.49 20.03
CA GLU A 175 6.76 4.73 21.18
C GLU A 175 6.85 3.23 20.85
N GLU A 176 5.75 2.64 20.37
CA GLU A 176 5.68 1.22 19.98
C GLU A 176 6.67 0.86 18.85
N LEU A 177 6.79 1.73 17.83
CA LEU A 177 7.75 1.55 16.74
C LEU A 177 9.18 1.45 17.28
N TYR A 178 9.58 2.37 18.15
CA TYR A 178 10.93 2.36 18.72
C TYR A 178 11.15 1.22 19.72
N GLU A 179 10.13 0.78 20.45
CA GLU A 179 10.18 -0.46 21.25
C GLU A 179 10.47 -1.69 20.37
N ASN A 180 9.74 -1.83 19.26
CA ASN A 180 9.95 -2.91 18.29
C ASN A 180 11.35 -2.86 17.67
N ILE A 181 11.84 -1.68 17.29
CA ILE A 181 13.22 -1.48 16.79
C ILE A 181 14.25 -1.93 17.83
N VAL A 182 14.05 -1.56 19.11
CA VAL A 182 14.95 -1.94 20.21
C VAL A 182 14.93 -3.45 20.41
N GLU A 183 13.77 -4.10 20.41
CA GLU A 183 13.68 -5.56 20.55
C GLU A 183 14.37 -6.28 19.39
N LEU A 184 14.11 -5.85 18.14
CA LEU A 184 14.73 -6.41 16.94
C LEU A 184 16.26 -6.41 17.08
N LYS A 185 16.80 -5.27 17.51
CA LYS A 185 18.23 -5.12 17.74
C LYS A 185 18.78 -6.03 18.84
N GLN A 186 18.03 -6.21 19.93
CA GLN A 186 18.43 -7.09 21.03
C GLN A 186 18.47 -8.55 20.58
N ARG A 187 17.53 -8.96 19.72
CA ARG A 187 17.47 -10.31 19.15
C ARG A 187 18.61 -10.60 18.17
N LYS A 188 19.12 -9.58 17.46
CA LYS A 188 20.22 -9.70 16.47
C LYS A 188 19.92 -10.78 15.41
N PRO A 189 18.79 -10.70 14.68
CA PRO A 189 18.35 -11.75 13.75
C PRO A 189 19.38 -12.06 12.66
N TRP A 190 20.18 -11.08 12.25
CA TRP A 190 21.29 -11.19 11.29
C TRP A 190 22.41 -12.17 11.70
N LYS A 191 22.43 -12.65 12.95
CA LYS A 191 23.34 -13.76 13.33
C LYS A 191 22.91 -15.10 12.76
N LYS A 192 21.63 -15.25 12.42
CA LYS A 192 21.01 -16.50 11.96
C LYS A 192 20.52 -16.38 10.51
N ILE A 193 19.80 -15.29 10.23
CA ILE A 193 19.15 -15.06 8.94
C ILE A 193 20.10 -14.28 8.03
N SER A 194 20.25 -14.75 6.79
CA SER A 194 20.99 -14.03 5.73
C SER A 194 20.14 -12.92 5.12
N ASP A 195 20.80 -11.89 4.62
CA ASP A 195 20.26 -10.91 3.67
C ASP A 195 19.65 -11.53 2.39
N HIS A 196 20.12 -12.71 1.97
CA HIS A 196 19.54 -13.50 0.87
C HIS A 196 18.29 -14.30 1.26
N GLN A 197 17.95 -14.36 2.56
CA GLN A 197 16.78 -15.06 3.06
C GLN A 197 15.64 -14.07 3.26
N VAL A 198 14.77 -14.00 2.25
CA VAL A 198 13.70 -13.00 2.18
C VAL A 198 12.42 -13.54 2.80
N ILE A 199 11.81 -12.72 3.66
CA ILE A 199 10.52 -12.98 4.29
C ILE A 199 9.48 -12.09 3.60
N ALA A 200 8.49 -12.69 2.95
CA ALA A 200 7.34 -11.96 2.43
C ALA A 200 6.26 -11.85 3.53
N ILE A 201 5.69 -10.66 3.71
CA ILE A 201 4.61 -10.39 4.65
C ILE A 201 3.45 -9.81 3.85
N GLU A 202 2.27 -10.40 3.97
CA GLU A 202 1.05 -9.85 3.39
C GLU A 202 0.67 -8.55 4.11
N ASN A 203 0.40 -7.52 3.31
CA ASN A 203 -0.03 -6.23 3.82
C ASN A 203 -1.57 -6.24 3.97
N PRO A 204 -2.10 -5.67 5.07
CA PRO A 204 -3.53 -5.50 5.26
C PRO A 204 -4.17 -4.75 4.10
N SER A 205 -5.45 -5.01 3.83
CA SER A 205 -6.16 -4.52 2.64
C SER A 205 -6.08 -2.99 2.49
N GLU A 206 -6.16 -2.27 3.60
CA GLU A 206 -6.06 -0.80 3.67
C GLU A 206 -4.68 -0.23 3.26
N TRP A 207 -3.65 -1.07 3.19
CA TRP A 207 -2.26 -0.67 2.91
C TRP A 207 -1.81 -1.11 1.52
N GLN A 208 -2.60 -1.94 0.84
CA GLN A 208 -2.22 -2.50 -0.46
C GLN A 208 -2.17 -1.45 -1.57
N GLU A 209 -2.91 -0.34 -1.45
CA GLU A 209 -2.85 0.76 -2.41
C GLU A 209 -1.47 1.42 -2.44
N ASP A 210 -0.83 1.61 -1.27
CA ASP A 210 0.45 2.32 -1.17
C ASP A 210 1.66 1.39 -1.14
N PHE A 211 1.52 0.24 -0.47
CA PHE A 211 2.62 -0.68 -0.23
C PHE A 211 2.50 -1.97 -1.06
N GLY A 212 1.44 -2.12 -1.86
CA GLY A 212 1.16 -3.35 -2.60
C GLY A 212 0.69 -4.51 -1.71
N GLN A 213 0.35 -5.64 -2.30
CA GLN A 213 -0.14 -6.81 -1.55
C GLN A 213 0.91 -7.38 -0.57
N PHE A 214 2.19 -7.32 -0.92
CA PHE A 214 3.27 -7.89 -0.12
C PHE A 214 4.41 -6.91 0.13
N SER A 215 4.98 -7.01 1.33
CA SER A 215 6.28 -6.45 1.70
C SER A 215 7.31 -7.57 1.84
N PHE A 216 8.46 -7.42 1.20
CA PHE A 216 9.56 -8.37 1.16
C PHE A 216 10.72 -7.85 2.03
N CYS A 217 10.98 -8.56 3.13
CA CYS A 217 11.93 -8.16 4.16
C CYS A 217 13.25 -8.91 4.02
N SER A 218 14.35 -8.18 3.91
CA SER A 218 15.73 -8.69 3.98
C SER A 218 16.38 -8.26 5.30
N ILE A 219 16.89 -9.23 6.07
CA ILE A 219 17.59 -8.98 7.33
C ILE A 219 19.07 -8.70 7.06
N LEU A 220 19.48 -7.44 7.24
CA LEU A 220 20.85 -6.97 6.98
C LEU A 220 21.78 -7.28 8.16
N GLY A 221 23.04 -7.60 7.89
CA GLY A 221 24.10 -7.65 8.91
C GLY A 221 24.93 -8.92 8.97
N LYS A 222 24.64 -9.93 8.15
CA LYS A 222 25.43 -11.17 8.12
C LYS A 222 26.87 -10.94 7.63
N SER A 223 27.07 -9.97 6.75
CA SER A 223 28.40 -9.51 6.30
C SER A 223 29.14 -8.65 7.33
N GLY A 224 28.45 -8.17 8.36
CA GLY A 224 28.99 -7.33 9.43
C GLY A 224 29.18 -5.85 9.07
N GLN A 225 28.70 -5.40 7.91
CA GLN A 225 28.86 -4.01 7.44
C GLN A 225 27.67 -3.11 7.79
N GLU A 226 26.44 -3.60 7.64
CA GLU A 226 25.21 -2.82 7.88
C GLU A 226 24.20 -3.72 8.58
N PHE A 227 23.62 -3.27 9.70
CA PHE A 227 22.68 -4.06 10.50
C PHE A 227 21.29 -3.44 10.43
N GLY A 228 20.27 -4.25 10.18
CA GLY A 228 18.91 -3.71 10.04
C GLY A 228 17.96 -4.60 9.26
N VAL A 229 16.92 -3.97 8.72
CA VAL A 229 15.92 -4.59 7.86
C VAL A 229 15.66 -3.65 6.68
N ALA A 230 15.76 -4.18 5.46
CA ALA A 230 15.27 -3.54 4.26
C ALA A 230 13.89 -4.14 3.91
N ILE A 231 12.89 -3.28 3.73
CA ILE A 231 11.49 -3.63 3.48
C ILE A 231 11.14 -3.15 2.08
N TYR A 232 11.21 -4.04 1.10
CA TYR A 232 10.82 -3.77 -0.29
C TYR A 232 9.33 -4.02 -0.45
N PHE A 233 8.60 -3.14 -1.12
CA PHE A 233 7.13 -3.25 -1.16
C PHE A 233 6.57 -2.98 -2.54
N GLY A 234 5.49 -3.69 -2.88
CA GLY A 234 4.87 -3.65 -4.20
C GLY A 234 5.73 -4.23 -5.32
N ALA A 235 5.23 -4.13 -6.55
CA ALA A 235 5.90 -4.70 -7.73
C ALA A 235 7.25 -4.04 -8.02
N GLN A 236 7.39 -2.73 -7.76
CA GLN A 236 8.65 -2.00 -7.94
C GLN A 236 9.70 -2.46 -6.93
N GLY A 237 9.35 -2.50 -5.63
CA GLY A 237 10.28 -2.98 -4.61
C GLY A 237 10.74 -4.42 -4.85
N LEU A 238 9.84 -5.31 -5.27
CA LEU A 238 10.17 -6.69 -5.62
C LEU A 238 11.16 -6.77 -6.79
N ARG A 239 10.99 -5.95 -7.84
CA ARG A 239 11.93 -5.90 -8.98
C ARG A 239 13.33 -5.49 -8.54
N GLU A 240 13.45 -4.41 -7.77
CA GLU A 240 14.76 -3.92 -7.35
C GLU A 240 15.46 -4.90 -6.38
N MET A 241 14.70 -5.49 -5.45
CA MET A 241 15.21 -6.55 -4.59
C MET A 241 15.72 -7.75 -5.39
N ASP A 242 14.98 -8.19 -6.41
CA ASP A 242 15.37 -9.33 -7.25
C ASP A 242 16.67 -9.05 -8.02
N LYS A 243 16.86 -7.83 -8.55
CA LYS A 243 18.15 -7.41 -9.15
C LYS A 243 19.30 -7.50 -8.15
N ILE A 244 19.11 -6.98 -6.93
CA ILE A 244 20.13 -7.03 -5.86
C ILE A 244 20.50 -8.48 -5.55
N LEU A 245 19.52 -9.35 -5.32
CA LEU A 245 19.74 -10.76 -4.97
C LEU A 245 20.41 -11.56 -6.10
N LYS A 246 20.18 -11.18 -7.36
CA LYS A 246 20.83 -11.79 -8.53
C LYS A 246 22.20 -11.19 -8.86
N GLY A 247 22.62 -10.14 -8.15
CA GLY A 247 23.85 -9.40 -8.47
C GLY A 247 23.77 -8.66 -9.81
N GLN A 248 22.56 -8.25 -10.20
CA GLN A 248 22.22 -7.54 -11.44
C GLN A 248 21.85 -6.08 -11.18
N PHE A 249 22.13 -5.57 -9.98
CA PHE A 249 21.86 -4.19 -9.61
C PHE A 249 22.98 -3.27 -10.12
N GLU A 250 22.61 -2.29 -10.93
CA GLU A 250 23.49 -1.29 -11.52
C GLU A 250 23.38 0.06 -10.79
N GLU A 251 24.30 0.99 -11.05
CA GLU A 251 24.29 2.31 -10.39
C GLU A 251 22.98 3.06 -10.65
N GLU A 252 22.49 3.01 -11.89
CA GLU A 252 21.23 3.61 -12.35
C GLU A 252 19.99 3.06 -11.63
N ASP A 253 20.02 1.82 -11.14
CA ASP A 253 18.90 1.24 -10.40
C ASP A 253 18.67 1.93 -9.05
N THR A 254 19.68 2.65 -8.53
CA THR A 254 19.57 3.43 -7.28
C THR A 254 18.45 4.47 -7.35
N TYR A 255 18.20 5.03 -8.54
CA TYR A 255 17.13 6.02 -8.75
C TYR A 255 15.74 5.39 -8.81
N GLU A 256 15.64 4.07 -8.92
CA GLU A 256 14.38 3.32 -9.03
C GLU A 256 14.02 2.60 -7.72
N MET A 257 14.84 2.77 -6.68
CA MET A 257 14.68 2.11 -5.39
C MET A 257 13.36 2.49 -4.72
N GLN A 258 12.59 1.47 -4.35
CA GLN A 258 11.37 1.59 -3.57
C GLN A 258 11.41 0.63 -2.38
N ASN A 259 11.83 1.16 -1.23
CA ASN A 259 11.88 0.41 0.02
C ASN A 259 11.85 1.34 1.25
N LEU A 260 11.59 0.75 2.41
CA LEU A 260 11.83 1.36 3.71
C LEU A 260 13.01 0.66 4.37
N LEU A 261 13.87 1.44 5.02
CA LEU A 261 15.08 0.95 5.64
C LEU A 261 15.06 1.27 7.13
N VAL A 262 15.27 0.26 7.96
CA VAL A 262 15.46 0.39 9.41
C VAL A 262 16.84 -0.15 9.74
N THR A 263 17.81 0.73 9.95
CA THR A 263 19.22 0.37 10.16
C THR A 263 19.77 0.85 11.49
N PHE A 264 20.88 0.27 11.91
CA PHE A 264 21.64 0.69 13.08
C PHE A 264 22.99 1.24 12.64
N VAL A 265 23.17 2.54 12.82
CA VAL A 265 24.32 3.32 12.36
C VAL A 265 25.15 3.84 13.52
N ASP A 266 26.30 4.43 13.20
CA ASP A 266 27.07 5.22 14.14
C ASP A 266 26.36 6.54 14.45
N LYS A 267 26.67 7.14 15.60
CA LYS A 267 26.00 8.37 16.04
C LYS A 267 26.26 9.53 15.08
N GLU A 268 27.44 9.53 14.48
CA GLU A 268 27.95 10.55 13.56
C GLU A 268 27.23 10.55 12.21
N GLU A 269 26.56 9.44 11.85
CA GLU A 269 25.76 9.29 10.64
C GLU A 269 24.33 9.81 10.80
N LEU A 270 23.89 10.06 12.04
CA LEU A 270 22.58 10.65 12.30
C LEU A 270 22.55 12.13 11.95
N THR A 271 21.49 12.54 11.26
CA THR A 271 21.15 13.96 11.15
C THR A 271 20.65 14.49 12.49
N LYS A 272 20.56 15.81 12.61
CA LYS A 272 19.95 16.45 13.78
C LYS A 272 18.50 15.98 14.00
N ARG A 273 17.72 15.83 12.92
CA ARG A 273 16.31 15.38 13.00
C ARG A 273 16.20 13.95 13.51
N ASP A 274 17.05 13.04 13.02
CA ASP A 274 17.05 11.65 13.52
C ASP A 274 17.34 11.59 15.02
N TYR A 275 18.34 12.37 15.46
CA TYR A 275 18.71 12.41 16.86
C TYR A 275 17.61 12.96 17.76
N GLU A 276 16.90 13.99 17.30
CA GLU A 276 15.77 14.61 18.02
C GLU A 276 14.59 13.65 18.13
N GLU A 277 14.25 12.93 17.05
CA GLU A 277 13.16 11.95 17.07
C GLU A 277 13.41 10.80 18.06
N ILE A 278 14.65 10.27 18.10
CA ILE A 278 15.05 9.24 19.07
C ILE A 278 14.99 9.76 20.51
N LYS A 279 15.39 11.02 20.71
CA LYS A 279 15.41 11.68 22.02
C LYS A 279 14.02 11.88 22.61
N GLU A 280 13.04 12.18 21.77
CA GLU A 280 11.63 12.33 22.18
C GLU A 280 11.09 11.03 22.80
N GLN A 281 11.56 9.87 22.34
CA GLN A 281 11.24 8.56 22.91
C GLN A 281 11.97 8.27 24.23
N GLN A 282 12.75 9.22 24.75
CA GLN A 282 13.56 9.07 25.98
C GLN A 282 14.59 7.93 25.91
N LEU A 283 14.96 7.50 24.70
CA LEU A 283 15.93 6.42 24.47
C LEU A 283 17.36 6.96 24.36
N THR A 284 18.33 6.11 24.75
CA THR A 284 19.75 6.40 24.55
C THR A 284 20.52 5.17 24.10
N PHE A 285 21.39 5.35 23.11
CA PHE A 285 22.24 4.30 22.54
C PHE A 285 23.72 4.62 22.74
N ARG A 286 24.56 3.60 22.86
CA ARG A 286 26.02 3.74 23.06
C ARG A 286 26.78 2.65 22.33
N GLY A 287 27.82 3.04 21.59
CA GLY A 287 28.66 2.15 20.81
C GLY A 287 28.42 2.29 19.30
N GLU A 288 29.23 1.58 18.52
CA GLU A 288 29.18 1.57 17.06
C GLU A 288 27.98 0.76 16.55
N ASN A 289 27.34 1.22 15.47
CA ASN A 289 26.17 0.61 14.85
C ASN A 289 25.04 0.37 15.86
N GLN A 290 24.76 1.38 16.68
CA GLN A 290 23.78 1.28 17.76
C GLN A 290 22.59 2.22 17.60
N TRP A 291 22.70 3.26 16.79
CA TRP A 291 21.65 4.26 16.69
C TRP A 291 20.67 3.88 15.58
N PRO A 292 19.37 3.76 15.87
CA PRO A 292 18.40 3.46 14.82
C PRO A 292 18.31 4.63 13.84
N GLN A 293 18.22 4.31 12.55
CA GLN A 293 17.96 5.26 11.48
C GLN A 293 16.87 4.67 10.58
N LEU A 294 15.85 5.47 10.30
CA LEU A 294 14.80 5.10 9.37
C LEU A 294 14.93 5.93 8.09
N ARG A 295 14.88 5.28 6.93
CA ARG A 295 14.89 5.94 5.64
C ARG A 295 13.79 5.41 4.74
N SER A 296 13.12 6.32 4.05
CA SER A 296 12.25 6.02 2.92
C SER A 296 13.08 6.14 1.64
N PHE A 297 12.88 5.23 0.69
CA PHE A 297 13.35 5.33 -0.68
C PHE A 297 12.12 5.31 -1.59
N LEU A 298 12.01 6.34 -2.43
CA LEU A 298 10.97 6.46 -3.45
C LEU A 298 11.66 6.69 -4.80
N PRO A 299 11.17 6.08 -5.89
CA PRO A 299 11.77 6.27 -7.21
C PRO A 299 11.91 7.76 -7.57
N THR A 300 13.06 8.13 -8.11
CA THR A 300 13.48 9.48 -8.52
C THR A 300 13.71 10.47 -7.38
N TYR A 301 13.42 10.11 -6.13
CA TYR A 301 13.64 10.96 -4.96
C TYR A 301 14.90 10.59 -4.20
N HIS A 302 15.51 11.59 -3.56
CA HIS A 302 16.59 11.35 -2.60
C HIS A 302 16.06 10.57 -1.39
N PRO A 303 16.85 9.63 -0.81
CA PRO A 303 16.50 8.95 0.43
C PRO A 303 16.15 9.95 1.54
N TRP A 304 15.04 9.74 2.24
CA TRP A 304 14.50 10.76 3.15
C TRP A 304 13.96 10.16 4.45
N TYR A 305 13.49 11.04 5.33
CA TYR A 305 12.81 10.62 6.56
C TYR A 305 11.51 9.91 6.21
N VAL A 306 11.19 8.88 6.99
CA VAL A 306 9.90 8.20 6.89
C VAL A 306 8.76 9.12 7.35
N ASP A 307 7.65 9.10 6.62
CA ASP A 307 6.43 9.80 7.02
C ASP A 307 5.58 8.98 8.02
N GLU A 308 4.45 9.54 8.47
CA GLU A 308 3.62 8.89 9.48
C GLU A 308 2.93 7.61 8.99
N LYS A 309 2.66 7.51 7.69
CA LYS A 309 2.06 6.32 7.08
C LYS A 309 3.11 5.22 6.94
N GLU A 310 4.31 5.57 6.48
CA GLU A 310 5.46 4.69 6.42
C GLU A 310 5.87 4.20 7.81
N LYS A 311 5.83 5.05 8.85
CA LYS A 311 6.09 4.63 10.23
C LYS A 311 5.12 3.58 10.73
N LYS A 312 3.82 3.75 10.47
CA LYS A 312 2.80 2.73 10.78
C LYS A 312 3.10 1.43 10.05
N HIS A 313 3.44 1.51 8.77
CA HIS A 313 3.81 0.36 7.95
C HIS A 313 5.00 -0.39 8.52
N VAL A 314 6.11 0.32 8.79
CA VAL A 314 7.30 -0.25 9.42
C VAL A 314 6.95 -0.89 10.76
N ASN A 315 6.15 -0.25 11.60
CA ASN A 315 5.78 -0.78 12.91
C ASN A 315 5.06 -2.13 12.82
N TYR A 316 4.09 -2.25 11.91
CA TYR A 316 3.42 -3.53 11.65
C TYR A 316 4.40 -4.58 11.13
N ILE A 317 5.20 -4.26 10.12
CA ILE A 317 6.18 -5.19 9.56
C ILE A 317 7.15 -5.69 10.65
N LEU A 318 7.66 -4.79 11.49
CA LEU A 318 8.52 -5.17 12.62
C LEU A 318 7.79 -6.02 13.65
N SER A 319 6.51 -5.74 13.94
CA SER A 319 5.69 -6.54 14.85
C SER A 319 5.56 -7.98 14.36
N VAL A 320 5.24 -8.17 13.07
CA VAL A 320 5.16 -9.49 12.42
C VAL A 320 6.51 -10.20 12.43
N LEU A 321 7.59 -9.50 12.05
CA LEU A 321 8.94 -10.07 12.10
C LEU A 321 9.35 -10.48 13.51
N LEU A 322 9.01 -9.70 14.53
CA LEU A 322 9.31 -10.03 15.92
C LEU A 322 8.52 -11.24 16.40
N GLU A 323 7.27 -11.40 15.99
CA GLU A 323 6.48 -12.60 16.23
C GLU A 323 7.13 -13.83 15.59
N LEU A 324 7.55 -13.73 14.34
CA LEU A 324 8.32 -14.79 13.67
C LEU A 324 9.59 -15.12 14.48
N LEU A 325 10.36 -14.11 14.89
CA LEU A 325 11.59 -14.30 15.68
C LEU A 325 11.36 -14.82 17.10
N ARG A 326 10.11 -14.79 17.60
CA ARG A 326 9.69 -15.40 18.87
C ARG A 326 9.25 -16.85 18.70
N SER A 327 8.87 -17.26 17.49
CA SER A 327 8.45 -18.62 17.16
C SER A 327 9.62 -19.62 17.11
N ASP A 328 9.29 -20.91 17.06
CA ASP A 328 10.26 -22.03 16.96
C ASP A 328 10.67 -22.37 15.51
N ILE A 329 10.43 -21.46 14.55
CA ILE A 329 10.75 -21.69 13.13
C ILE A 329 12.27 -21.80 12.91
N ASP A 330 12.73 -22.88 12.26
CA ASP A 330 14.15 -23.05 11.89
C ASP A 330 14.47 -22.03 10.80
N GLU A 331 15.51 -21.20 10.99
CA GLU A 331 15.96 -20.23 10.01
C GLU A 331 16.25 -20.83 8.62
N LYS A 332 16.48 -22.14 8.52
CA LYS A 332 16.63 -22.87 7.24
C LYS A 332 15.34 -23.01 6.43
N GLU A 333 14.18 -22.84 7.07
CA GLU A 333 12.89 -22.86 6.39
C GLU A 333 12.64 -21.55 5.63
N ILE A 334 13.33 -20.46 6.00
CA ILE A 334 13.24 -19.19 5.28
C ILE A 334 13.90 -19.35 3.91
N ALA A 335 13.12 -19.10 2.86
CA ALA A 335 13.53 -19.25 1.47
C ALA A 335 14.85 -18.53 1.17
N THR A 336 15.76 -19.22 0.51
CA THR A 336 17.13 -18.73 0.25
C THR A 336 17.34 -18.28 -1.20
N LYS A 337 16.31 -18.38 -2.05
CA LYS A 337 16.40 -18.08 -3.49
C LYS A 337 15.04 -17.64 -4.06
N PRO A 338 14.97 -16.50 -4.75
CA PRO A 338 13.84 -16.17 -5.62
C PRO A 338 13.57 -17.27 -6.66
N PRO A 339 12.32 -17.44 -7.15
CA PRO A 339 11.11 -16.65 -6.85
C PRO A 339 10.29 -17.19 -5.66
N GLU A 340 10.79 -18.17 -4.93
CA GLU A 340 10.12 -18.72 -3.74
C GLU A 340 10.49 -17.89 -2.51
N TYR A 341 9.49 -17.52 -1.72
CA TYR A 341 9.61 -16.70 -0.53
C TYR A 341 8.92 -17.36 0.65
N PHE A 342 9.50 -17.19 1.84
CA PHE A 342 8.84 -17.58 3.08
C PHE A 342 7.79 -16.53 3.39
N ALA A 343 6.52 -16.90 3.30
CA ALA A 343 5.40 -15.99 3.39
C ALA A 343 4.72 -16.07 4.74
N ILE A 344 4.45 -14.91 5.31
CA ILE A 344 3.61 -14.74 6.48
C ILE A 344 2.32 -14.09 5.99
N LEU A 345 1.23 -14.85 6.05
CA LEU A 345 -0.08 -14.43 5.61
C LEU A 345 -0.93 -14.09 6.83
N GLU A 346 -1.76 -13.06 6.69
CA GLU A 346 -2.73 -12.72 7.72
C GLU A 346 -3.79 -13.83 7.77
N ALA A 347 -4.01 -14.39 8.96
CA ALA A 347 -4.98 -15.46 9.18
C ALA A 347 -5.95 -15.08 10.30
N THR A 348 -7.08 -15.77 10.35
CA THR A 348 -8.08 -15.54 11.39
C THR A 348 -7.53 -15.88 12.78
N GLY A 349 -7.14 -14.85 13.53
CA GLY A 349 -6.60 -14.98 14.89
C GLY A 349 -5.07 -15.08 14.99
N GLY A 350 -4.33 -14.65 13.96
CA GLY A 350 -2.87 -14.56 13.99
C GLY A 350 -2.26 -14.57 12.59
N PHE A 351 -1.04 -15.10 12.47
CA PHE A 351 -0.39 -15.28 11.19
C PHE A 351 -0.24 -16.76 10.83
N GLU A 352 -0.38 -17.08 9.56
CA GLU A 352 0.01 -18.38 9.03
C GLU A 352 1.28 -18.28 8.20
N VAL A 353 2.03 -19.37 8.16
CA VAL A 353 3.25 -19.47 7.36
C VAL A 353 2.98 -20.32 6.14
N SER A 354 3.40 -19.82 4.98
CA SER A 354 3.27 -20.51 3.70
C SER A 354 4.49 -20.25 2.81
N THR A 355 4.50 -20.86 1.62
CA THR A 355 5.45 -20.52 0.55
C THR A 355 4.75 -19.67 -0.48
N LEU A 356 5.27 -18.48 -0.74
CA LEU A 356 4.82 -17.60 -1.82
C LEU A 356 5.75 -17.76 -3.01
N ILE A 357 5.20 -17.94 -4.21
CA ILE A 357 5.94 -17.81 -5.45
C ILE A 357 5.56 -16.46 -6.04
N ALA A 358 6.45 -15.47 -5.93
CA ALA A 358 6.21 -14.15 -6.50
C ALA A 358 6.87 -14.04 -7.88
N HIS A 359 6.10 -13.60 -8.86
CA HIS A 359 6.58 -13.37 -10.20
C HIS A 359 7.02 -11.91 -10.36
N VAL A 360 8.30 -11.72 -10.67
CA VAL A 360 8.84 -10.42 -11.06
C VAL A 360 8.34 -10.12 -12.47
N GLU A 361 7.35 -9.25 -12.60
CA GLU A 361 6.86 -8.83 -13.91
C GLU A 361 7.90 -8.00 -14.64
N ASP A 362 8.05 -8.25 -15.95
CA ASP A 362 8.81 -7.38 -16.84
C ASP A 362 8.24 -5.97 -16.80
N VAL A 363 9.13 -4.97 -16.90
CA VAL A 363 8.73 -3.56 -17.02
C VAL A 363 7.88 -3.40 -18.28
N LYS A 364 6.61 -3.04 -18.08
CA LYS A 364 5.69 -2.70 -19.16
C LYS A 364 5.88 -1.22 -19.50
N TYR A 365 6.34 -0.97 -20.71
CA TYR A 365 6.43 0.40 -21.23
C TYR A 365 5.11 0.82 -21.86
N ASP A 366 4.78 2.08 -21.62
CA ASP A 366 3.65 2.73 -22.24
C ASP A 366 3.98 3.12 -23.68
N HIS A 367 3.20 2.60 -24.63
CA HIS A 367 3.33 2.87 -26.06
C HIS A 367 2.19 3.72 -26.62
N THR A 368 1.50 4.48 -25.77
CA THR A 368 0.48 5.43 -26.20
C THR A 368 1.11 6.68 -26.82
N LEU A 369 0.58 7.10 -27.98
CA LEU A 369 0.84 8.45 -28.52
C LEU A 369 -0.05 9.45 -27.78
N TYR A 370 0.55 10.34 -27.00
CA TYR A 370 -0.15 11.30 -26.17
C TYR A 370 -0.46 12.63 -26.87
N LEU A 371 0.22 12.89 -27.97
CA LEU A 371 0.08 14.12 -28.74
C LEU A 371 -0.98 13.96 -29.82
N ALA A 372 -1.89 14.93 -29.92
CA ALA A 372 -2.86 14.99 -31.00
C ALA A 372 -2.17 15.28 -32.34
N GLN A 373 -2.79 14.84 -33.44
CA GLN A 373 -2.23 15.03 -34.79
C GLN A 373 -1.90 16.50 -35.09
N GLU A 374 -2.77 17.41 -34.64
CA GLU A 374 -2.65 18.87 -34.78
C GLU A 374 -1.42 19.44 -34.07
N GLU A 375 -0.98 18.81 -32.99
CA GLU A 375 0.21 19.22 -32.23
C GLU A 375 1.51 18.80 -32.92
N ILE A 376 1.47 17.70 -33.69
CA ILE A 376 2.61 17.12 -34.39
C ILE A 376 2.74 17.70 -35.81
N GLU A 377 1.64 18.13 -36.44
CA GLU A 377 1.64 18.69 -37.81
C GLU A 377 2.70 19.77 -38.07
N PRO A 378 2.96 20.74 -37.15
CA PRO A 378 3.97 21.76 -37.36
C PRO A 378 5.38 21.21 -37.63
N LEU A 379 5.73 20.05 -37.06
CA LEU A 379 7.03 19.41 -37.28
C LEU A 379 7.26 18.98 -38.73
N LYS A 380 6.20 18.73 -39.51
CA LYS A 380 6.32 18.40 -40.94
C LYS A 380 6.90 19.54 -41.78
N PHE A 381 6.80 20.77 -41.28
CA PHE A 381 7.29 21.97 -41.94
C PHE A 381 8.62 22.48 -41.37
N GLN A 382 9.15 21.80 -40.34
CA GLN A 382 10.42 22.16 -39.75
C GLN A 382 11.62 21.72 -40.60
N LYS A 383 12.76 22.36 -40.36
CA LYS A 383 14.02 22.01 -41.02
C LYS A 383 14.37 20.55 -40.73
N ARG A 384 14.62 19.76 -41.78
CA ARG A 384 15.17 18.40 -41.66
C ARG A 384 16.67 18.46 -41.40
N LEU A 385 17.16 17.60 -40.52
CA LEU A 385 18.59 17.40 -40.30
C LEU A 385 19.11 16.30 -41.22
N ASP A 386 20.29 16.52 -41.79
CA ASP A 386 20.89 15.62 -42.78
C ASP A 386 21.59 14.39 -42.15
N GLU A 387 21.85 14.44 -40.85
CA GLU A 387 22.45 13.34 -40.08
C GLU A 387 21.48 12.80 -39.00
N PRO A 388 21.74 11.60 -38.43
CA PRO A 388 20.99 11.08 -37.30
C PRO A 388 21.11 11.97 -36.05
N MET A 389 20.11 11.94 -35.18
CA MET A 389 20.21 12.53 -33.84
C MET A 389 20.30 11.43 -32.81
N ARG A 390 21.32 11.50 -31.94
CA ARG A 390 21.49 10.57 -30.84
C ARG A 390 20.98 11.18 -29.54
N LEU A 391 20.17 10.41 -28.82
CA LEU A 391 19.54 10.80 -27.56
C LEU A 391 20.02 9.86 -26.46
N ASP A 392 20.30 10.43 -25.30
CA ASP A 392 20.45 9.69 -24.06
C ASP A 392 19.85 10.47 -22.90
N GLN A 393 19.43 9.75 -21.87
CA GLN A 393 18.84 10.30 -20.67
C GLN A 393 19.38 9.58 -19.44
N PHE A 394 19.82 10.35 -18.46
CA PHE A 394 20.34 9.83 -17.21
C PHE A 394 20.18 10.84 -16.08
N PHE A 395 20.13 10.34 -14.85
CA PHE A 395 20.10 11.15 -13.64
C PHE A 395 21.45 11.81 -13.34
N LEU A 396 21.39 13.04 -12.86
CA LEU A 396 22.50 13.71 -12.19
C LEU A 396 22.56 13.25 -10.72
N PRO A 397 23.76 13.07 -10.15
CA PRO A 397 23.93 12.47 -8.82
C PRO A 397 23.55 13.42 -7.68
N ASP A 398 23.51 14.73 -7.93
CA ASP A 398 23.15 15.71 -6.92
C ASP A 398 21.65 16.03 -6.99
N PRO A 399 20.89 15.78 -5.90
CA PRO A 399 19.46 16.05 -5.88
C PRO A 399 19.19 17.56 -5.78
N VAL A 400 18.04 17.97 -6.30
CA VAL A 400 17.51 19.33 -6.19
C VAL A 400 16.45 19.37 -5.10
N GLN A 401 16.48 20.43 -4.28
CA GLN A 401 15.47 20.70 -3.26
C GLN A 401 14.86 22.08 -3.51
N GLU A 402 13.59 22.13 -3.87
CA GLU A 402 12.88 23.39 -4.15
C GLU A 402 12.69 24.24 -2.88
N GLU A 403 12.29 23.59 -1.79
CA GLU A 403 12.01 24.24 -0.51
C GLU A 403 12.62 23.46 0.67
N ASN A 404 13.06 24.21 1.69
CA ASN A 404 13.61 23.61 2.91
C ASN A 404 12.58 22.70 3.59
N GLY A 405 12.93 21.44 3.79
CA GLY A 405 12.10 20.45 4.48
C GLY A 405 11.25 19.59 3.55
N VAL A 406 11.12 19.97 2.27
CA VAL A 406 10.53 19.11 1.23
C VAL A 406 11.55 18.09 0.77
N ARG A 407 11.09 16.88 0.42
CA ARG A 407 11.97 15.80 -0.04
C ARG A 407 12.71 16.21 -1.32
N PRO A 408 14.06 16.17 -1.36
CA PRO A 408 14.82 16.42 -2.57
C PRO A 408 14.56 15.34 -3.63
N TYR A 409 14.70 15.67 -4.91
CA TYR A 409 14.56 14.73 -6.01
C TYR A 409 15.73 14.83 -6.99
N TYR A 410 16.02 13.74 -7.66
CA TYR A 410 17.05 13.70 -8.70
C TYR A 410 16.47 14.24 -10.01
N VAL A 411 17.29 15.00 -10.72
CA VAL A 411 16.95 15.52 -12.06
C VAL A 411 17.63 14.67 -13.12
N GLU A 412 16.97 14.55 -14.25
CA GLU A 412 17.50 13.93 -15.45
C GLU A 412 18.11 15.01 -16.35
N VAL A 413 19.10 14.62 -17.14
CA VAL A 413 19.52 15.36 -18.32
C VAL A 413 19.20 14.54 -19.55
N THR A 414 18.50 15.14 -20.50
CA THR A 414 18.35 14.59 -21.85
C THR A 414 19.35 15.29 -22.78
N VAL A 415 20.25 14.51 -23.36
CA VAL A 415 21.30 14.99 -24.26
C VAL A 415 20.88 14.73 -25.71
N PHE A 416 21.07 15.73 -26.57
CA PHE A 416 20.88 15.65 -28.01
C PHE A 416 22.23 15.81 -28.70
N PHE A 417 22.67 14.77 -29.41
CA PHE A 417 24.02 14.69 -29.97
C PHE A 417 23.98 14.41 -31.48
N ALA A 418 24.83 15.09 -32.23
CA ALA A 418 25.06 14.91 -33.67
C ALA A 418 26.29 14.01 -33.86
N PRO A 419 26.12 12.72 -34.22
CA PRO A 419 27.19 11.74 -34.21
C PRO A 419 28.20 11.92 -35.36
N GLU A 420 27.80 12.42 -36.52
CA GLU A 420 28.74 12.63 -37.64
C GLU A 420 29.61 13.86 -37.39
N GLN A 421 29.02 14.90 -36.78
CA GLN A 421 29.74 16.12 -36.39
C GLN A 421 30.49 15.99 -35.06
N GLN A 422 30.24 14.92 -34.30
CA GLN A 422 30.72 14.73 -32.93
C GLN A 422 30.44 15.93 -32.02
N GLN A 423 29.24 16.47 -32.12
CA GLN A 423 28.85 17.70 -31.44
C GLN A 423 27.59 17.51 -30.60
N MET A 424 27.61 18.03 -29.37
CA MET A 424 26.39 18.19 -28.57
C MET A 424 25.54 19.32 -29.15
N LEU A 425 24.33 19.00 -29.58
CA LEU A 425 23.37 19.95 -30.12
C LEU A 425 22.68 20.71 -28.98
N ASP A 426 22.26 19.97 -27.94
CA ASP A 426 21.64 20.53 -26.74
C ASP A 426 21.73 19.54 -25.58
N ALA A 427 21.56 20.04 -24.35
CA ALA A 427 21.41 19.25 -23.14
C ALA A 427 20.45 19.97 -22.19
N GLN A 428 19.38 19.28 -21.82
CA GLN A 428 18.30 19.87 -21.04
C GLN A 428 18.13 19.12 -19.72
N VAL A 429 18.19 19.86 -18.61
CA VAL A 429 17.97 19.33 -17.28
C VAL A 429 16.50 19.49 -16.91
N HIS A 430 15.86 18.42 -16.48
CA HIS A 430 14.44 18.39 -16.11
C HIS A 430 14.18 17.33 -15.02
N PRO A 431 13.08 17.43 -14.24
CA PRO A 431 12.65 16.32 -13.39
C PRO A 431 12.27 15.10 -14.23
N ALA A 432 12.18 13.91 -13.63
CA ALA A 432 11.64 12.74 -14.32
C ALA A 432 10.23 13.05 -14.87
N LEU A 433 10.03 12.83 -16.18
CA LEU A 433 8.79 13.19 -16.88
C LEU A 433 7.95 11.95 -17.18
N PRO A 434 6.62 11.99 -16.96
CA PRO A 434 5.75 10.91 -17.40
C PRO A 434 5.69 10.83 -18.95
N PRO A 435 5.24 9.69 -19.51
CA PRO A 435 5.21 9.45 -20.97
C PRO A 435 4.60 10.58 -21.82
N SER A 436 3.53 11.21 -21.33
CA SER A 436 2.88 12.33 -22.03
C SER A 436 3.76 13.59 -22.13
N HIS A 437 4.46 13.93 -21.05
CA HIS A 437 5.28 15.12 -20.97
C HIS A 437 6.62 14.92 -21.69
N ILE A 438 7.19 13.71 -21.65
CA ILE A 438 8.43 13.43 -22.39
C ILE A 438 8.20 13.51 -23.90
N GLN A 439 7.07 13.03 -24.43
CA GLN A 439 6.73 13.20 -25.85
C GLN A 439 6.60 14.68 -26.23
N GLN A 440 5.91 15.47 -25.41
CA GLN A 440 5.79 16.92 -25.61
C GLN A 440 7.17 17.61 -25.57
N PHE A 441 8.03 17.23 -24.63
CA PHE A 441 9.40 17.74 -24.50
C PHE A 441 10.24 17.42 -25.75
N ILE A 442 10.26 16.17 -26.24
CA ILE A 442 10.99 15.80 -27.45
C ILE A 442 10.44 16.53 -28.69
N LYS A 443 9.11 16.69 -28.80
CA LYS A 443 8.48 17.46 -29.86
C LYS A 443 9.00 18.91 -29.89
N ASP A 444 9.07 19.56 -28.74
CA ASP A 444 9.53 20.94 -28.62
C ASP A 444 11.03 21.07 -28.95
N GLN A 445 11.84 20.06 -28.59
CA GLN A 445 13.24 19.98 -28.99
C GLN A 445 13.42 19.84 -30.50
N PHE A 446 12.63 18.99 -31.15
CA PHE A 446 12.63 18.89 -32.62
C PHE A 446 12.14 20.18 -33.30
N MET A 447 11.21 20.93 -32.68
CA MET A 447 10.80 22.25 -33.19
C MET A 447 11.94 23.27 -33.12
N SER A 448 12.80 23.18 -32.10
CA SER A 448 13.93 24.10 -31.89
C SER A 448 15.16 23.73 -32.73
N LEU A 449 15.59 22.47 -32.65
CA LEU A 449 16.83 21.97 -33.26
C LEU A 449 16.65 21.58 -34.73
N GLY A 450 15.44 21.25 -35.15
CA GLY A 450 15.13 20.61 -36.42
C GLY A 450 14.80 19.13 -36.25
N VAL A 451 14.15 18.55 -37.25
CA VAL A 451 13.65 17.18 -37.22
C VAL A 451 14.65 16.24 -37.89
N PRO A 452 15.24 15.27 -37.18
CA PRO A 452 16.16 14.32 -37.78
C PRO A 452 15.47 13.34 -38.73
N ASN A 453 16.25 12.74 -39.63
CA ASN A 453 15.79 11.63 -40.47
C ASN A 453 15.86 10.29 -39.71
N GLU A 454 16.77 10.19 -38.74
CA GLU A 454 16.95 9.03 -37.88
C GLU A 454 17.19 9.45 -36.42
N VAL A 455 16.61 8.74 -35.48
CA VAL A 455 16.79 8.91 -34.03
C VAL A 455 17.39 7.65 -33.43
N GLN A 456 18.51 7.78 -32.75
CA GLN A 456 19.18 6.69 -32.04
C GLN A 456 19.13 6.96 -30.55
N VAL A 457 18.59 6.03 -29.75
CA VAL A 457 18.37 6.26 -28.31
C VAL A 457 19.16 5.26 -27.49
N ALA A 458 20.01 5.75 -26.58
CA ALA A 458 20.85 4.90 -25.72
C ALA A 458 20.13 4.46 -24.43
N ASN A 459 19.17 5.25 -23.94
CA ASN A 459 18.33 4.87 -22.80
C ASN A 459 17.08 4.09 -23.27
N LYS A 460 16.89 2.87 -22.75
CA LYS A 460 15.77 2.00 -23.15
C LYS A 460 14.40 2.55 -22.75
N ALA A 461 14.28 3.10 -21.54
CA ALA A 461 13.01 3.65 -21.07
C ALA A 461 12.59 4.86 -21.92
N LEU A 462 13.52 5.78 -22.17
CA LEU A 462 13.30 6.90 -23.08
C LEU A 462 12.87 6.42 -24.47
N TYR A 463 13.59 5.45 -25.04
CA TYR A 463 13.29 4.89 -26.36
C TYR A 463 11.83 4.42 -26.45
N GLU A 464 11.39 3.60 -25.50
CA GLU A 464 10.05 3.01 -25.52
C GLU A 464 8.96 4.07 -25.31
N MET A 465 9.20 5.11 -24.49
CA MET A 465 8.26 6.21 -24.26
C MET A 465 8.07 7.13 -25.47
N ILE A 466 9.12 7.34 -26.28
CA ILE A 466 9.08 8.30 -27.40
C ILE A 466 8.84 7.62 -28.75
N LYS A 467 9.01 6.30 -28.84
CA LYS A 467 8.79 5.51 -30.04
C LYS A 467 7.44 5.79 -30.74
N PRO A 468 6.28 5.88 -30.04
CA PRO A 468 5.01 6.21 -30.70
C PRO A 468 5.03 7.56 -31.44
N LEU A 469 5.73 8.57 -30.87
CA LEU A 469 5.92 9.88 -31.51
C LEU A 469 6.81 9.78 -32.74
N LEU A 470 7.91 9.03 -32.65
CA LEU A 470 8.84 8.82 -33.79
C LEU A 470 8.13 8.12 -34.95
N GLU A 471 7.34 7.08 -34.66
CA GLU A 471 6.51 6.36 -35.63
C GLU A 471 5.46 7.27 -36.29
N ALA A 472 4.77 8.10 -35.50
CA ALA A 472 3.78 9.06 -36.00
C ALA A 472 4.40 10.14 -36.93
N LEU A 473 5.66 10.50 -36.69
CA LEU A 473 6.43 11.44 -37.51
C LEU A 473 7.09 10.76 -38.73
N GLY A 474 7.05 9.44 -38.83
CA GLY A 474 7.73 8.66 -39.87
C GLY A 474 9.25 8.81 -39.82
N ILE A 475 9.83 8.98 -38.62
CA ILE A 475 11.27 9.08 -38.38
C ILE A 475 11.84 7.67 -38.20
N SER A 476 12.96 7.35 -38.85
CA SER A 476 13.65 6.07 -38.61
C SER A 476 14.19 6.04 -37.17
N HIS A 477 14.08 4.95 -36.44
CA HIS A 477 14.53 4.90 -35.05
C HIS A 477 15.17 3.58 -34.66
N SER A 478 16.12 3.63 -33.72
CA SER A 478 16.77 2.45 -33.14
C SER A 478 17.16 2.65 -31.68
N TYR A 479 17.19 1.55 -30.93
CA TYR A 479 17.78 1.48 -29.59
C TYR A 479 19.25 1.07 -29.69
N LEU A 480 20.12 1.77 -28.97
CA LEU A 480 21.55 1.48 -28.88
C LEU A 480 21.87 0.96 -27.48
N SER A 481 22.25 -0.30 -27.36
CA SER A 481 22.56 -0.90 -26.05
C SER A 481 23.88 -0.43 -25.44
N GLU A 482 24.82 0.06 -26.26
CA GLU A 482 26.12 0.58 -25.81
C GLU A 482 26.56 1.74 -26.71
N ASP A 483 27.07 2.81 -26.10
CA ASP A 483 27.65 3.95 -26.83
C ASP A 483 28.81 4.59 -26.03
N GLU A 484 30.04 4.36 -26.49
CA GLU A 484 31.25 4.90 -25.83
C GLU A 484 31.24 6.44 -25.74
N THR A 485 30.70 7.13 -26.75
CA THR A 485 30.69 8.60 -26.76
C THR A 485 29.69 9.14 -25.75
N MET A 486 28.49 8.57 -25.68
CA MET A 486 27.49 8.95 -24.68
C MET A 486 27.95 8.60 -23.27
N ASN A 487 28.63 7.46 -23.09
CA ASN A 487 29.20 7.08 -21.79
C ASN A 487 30.26 8.09 -21.30
N VAL A 488 31.08 8.64 -22.18
CA VAL A 488 32.04 9.70 -21.84
C VAL A 488 31.31 10.99 -21.47
N ILE A 489 30.34 11.44 -22.28
CA ILE A 489 29.54 12.65 -22.00
C ILE A 489 28.83 12.54 -20.64
N LYS A 490 28.18 11.39 -20.39
CA LYS A 490 27.51 11.06 -19.14
C LYS A 490 28.47 11.13 -17.95
N SER A 491 29.65 10.54 -18.08
CA SER A 491 30.68 10.57 -17.04
C SER A 491 31.19 11.99 -16.78
N GLU A 492 31.41 12.81 -17.82
CA GLU A 492 31.85 14.19 -17.65
C GLU A 492 30.78 15.06 -16.98
N MET A 493 29.52 14.93 -17.39
CA MET A 493 28.40 15.67 -16.79
C MET A 493 28.18 15.28 -15.32
N LYS A 494 28.19 13.98 -14.99
CA LYS A 494 28.11 13.50 -13.60
C LYS A 494 29.24 14.07 -12.72
N ASN A 495 30.45 14.25 -13.28
CA ASN A 495 31.61 14.76 -12.53
C ASN A 495 31.64 16.29 -12.36
N GLN A 496 31.10 17.06 -13.31
CA GLN A 496 31.13 18.53 -13.23
C GLN A 496 30.34 19.09 -12.05
N HIS A 497 29.33 18.37 -11.58
CA HIS A 497 28.51 18.78 -10.44
C HIS A 497 29.19 18.60 -9.06
N TYR A 498 30.35 17.93 -8.99
CA TYR A 498 31.16 17.81 -7.77
C TYR A 498 32.12 19.01 -7.52
N SER A 499 32.07 20.08 -8.33
CA SER A 499 33.08 21.17 -8.32
C SER A 499 32.64 22.45 -7.59
#